data_AF-A0A1C0ZW97-F1
#
_entry.id   AF-A0A1C0ZW97-F1
#
_cell.length_a   1.000
_cell.length_b   1.000
_cell.length_c   1.000
_cell.angle_alpha   90.00
_cell.angle_beta   90.00
_cell.angle_gamma   90.00
#
_symmetry.space_group_name_H-M   'P 1'
#
loop_
_entity.id
_entity.type
_entity.pdbx_description
1 polymer ?
#
loop_
_entity_poly.entity_id
_entity_poly.type
_entity_poly.pdbx_seq_one_letter_code
_entity_poly.pdbx_strand_id
1 'polypeptide(L)'
;MRIRLDRFPQGVTKALTLSFDDGRDHDRRLVRMLNEYGLKGTFHLNSGFLGNEGYITASEVASLFQGHEVSAHTVDHPFLEISPKDHVVREILQDREALEELVGYPVRGMSYPFGTHSDQVVDLLPGLGIEYARTVASHGGYQMPSDFLRWHPTCHHKSMVEQVDAFVQLEQRFSRMALLYVWGHSYEFENDQNWELIEQFGEKVKGRTDIWFATNAEIVAYMKALDQLRLSANCRIIENPSAISVWLSAEGEVIEIPAGQIVRI
;
A
#
# COMPACT_ATOMS: atom_id res chain seq x y z
N MET A 1 -29.88 12.70 -7.20
CA MET A 1 -29.55 11.43 -6.54
C MET A 1 -28.24 11.61 -5.80
N ARG A 2 -28.12 11.10 -4.57
CA ARG A 2 -26.93 11.25 -3.72
C ARG A 2 -26.00 10.05 -3.91
N ILE A 3 -24.81 10.31 -4.45
CA ILE A 3 -23.72 9.33 -4.58
C ILE A 3 -22.63 9.64 -3.53
N ARG A 4 -22.02 8.60 -2.97
CA ARG A 4 -20.81 8.67 -2.15
C ARG A 4 -19.79 7.64 -2.60
N LEU A 5 -18.55 8.06 -2.78
CA LEU A 5 -17.42 7.17 -3.05
C LEU A 5 -16.84 6.68 -1.71
N ASP A 6 -17.57 5.81 -1.04
CA ASP A 6 -17.34 5.40 0.36
C ASP A 6 -17.21 3.89 0.55
N ARG A 7 -16.97 3.15 -0.53
CA ARG A 7 -16.85 1.68 -0.56
C ARG A 7 -15.58 1.22 -1.23
N PHE A 8 -14.94 0.22 -0.63
CA PHE A 8 -13.88 -0.59 -1.22
C PHE A 8 -14.48 -1.75 -2.04
N PRO A 9 -13.66 -2.58 -2.71
CA PRO A 9 -14.14 -3.78 -3.38
C PRO A 9 -15.08 -4.63 -2.54
N GLN A 10 -16.08 -5.22 -3.19
CA GLN A 10 -17.16 -5.98 -2.54
C GLN A 10 -18.06 -5.15 -1.61
N GLY A 11 -18.00 -3.82 -1.67
CA GLY A 11 -18.88 -2.96 -0.90
C GLY A 11 -18.49 -2.77 0.57
N VAL A 12 -17.28 -3.18 0.96
CA VAL A 12 -16.81 -3.02 2.34
C VAL A 12 -16.35 -1.58 2.62
N THR A 13 -16.21 -1.22 3.90
CA THR A 13 -15.74 0.12 4.31
C THR A 13 -14.33 0.13 4.88
N LYS A 14 -13.75 -1.05 5.11
CA LYS A 14 -12.46 -1.21 5.75
C LYS A 14 -11.48 -1.83 4.77
N ALA A 15 -10.27 -1.30 4.72
CA ALA A 15 -9.13 -1.89 4.03
C ALA A 15 -7.95 -2.02 5.00
N LEU A 16 -7.10 -3.00 4.75
CA LEU A 16 -5.89 -3.26 5.52
C LEU A 16 -4.73 -3.49 4.57
N THR A 17 -3.64 -2.77 4.81
CA THR A 17 -2.39 -2.95 4.07
C THR A 17 -1.18 -2.91 5.00
N LEU A 18 -0.13 -3.60 4.59
CA LEU A 18 1.12 -3.75 5.31
C LEU A 18 2.27 -3.36 4.37
N SER A 19 3.31 -2.71 4.90
CA SER A 19 4.55 -2.52 4.13
C SER A 19 5.81 -2.74 4.95
N PHE A 20 6.83 -3.30 4.32
CA PHE A 20 8.12 -3.56 4.96
C PHE A 20 9.29 -3.10 4.08
N ASP A 21 10.36 -2.64 4.70
CA ASP A 21 11.51 -2.03 4.01
C ASP A 21 12.74 -2.96 3.96
N ASP A 22 13.70 -2.54 3.13
CA ASP A 22 15.10 -2.97 3.03
C ASP A 22 15.38 -4.33 2.39
N GLY A 23 14.39 -5.20 2.19
CA GLY A 23 14.63 -6.50 1.55
C GLY A 23 15.55 -7.43 2.37
N ARG A 24 15.38 -7.41 3.70
CA ARG A 24 16.21 -8.22 4.61
C ARG A 24 15.87 -9.69 4.47
N ASP A 25 16.85 -10.55 4.76
CA ASP A 25 16.69 -12.01 4.73
C ASP A 25 15.51 -12.54 5.58
N HIS A 26 15.09 -11.77 6.60
CA HIS A 26 13.95 -12.04 7.47
C HIS A 26 12.59 -11.91 6.76
N ASP A 27 12.53 -11.22 5.61
CA ASP A 27 11.32 -11.15 4.78
C ASP A 27 10.85 -12.53 4.36
N ARG A 28 11.76 -13.51 4.24
CA ARG A 28 11.41 -14.91 3.97
C ARG A 28 10.47 -15.49 5.03
N ARG A 29 10.68 -15.18 6.31
CA ARG A 29 9.81 -15.63 7.40
C ARG A 29 8.52 -14.82 7.42
N LEU A 30 8.62 -13.51 7.28
CA LEU A 30 7.48 -12.62 7.30
C LEU A 30 6.47 -12.95 6.19
N VAL A 31 6.92 -13.09 4.94
CA VAL A 31 6.09 -13.48 3.79
C VAL A 31 5.34 -14.79 4.05
N ARG A 32 6.02 -15.82 4.60
CA ARG A 32 5.35 -17.08 4.94
C ARG A 32 4.20 -16.87 5.92
N MET A 33 4.43 -16.10 6.98
CA MET A 33 3.40 -15.79 7.97
C MET A 33 2.25 -14.98 7.35
N LEU A 34 2.54 -13.95 6.54
CA LEU A 34 1.50 -13.19 5.85
C LEU A 34 0.61 -14.10 4.98
N ASN A 35 1.22 -15.02 4.23
CA ASN A 35 0.51 -15.98 3.39
C ASN A 35 -0.38 -16.93 4.21
N GLU A 36 0.07 -17.41 5.37
CA GLU A 36 -0.73 -18.28 6.27
C GLU A 36 -2.01 -17.60 6.78
N TYR A 37 -1.98 -16.28 6.89
CA TYR A 37 -3.11 -15.46 7.33
C TYR A 37 -3.92 -14.82 6.20
N GLY A 38 -3.51 -15.03 4.94
CA GLY A 38 -4.15 -14.41 3.77
C GLY A 38 -3.94 -12.89 3.71
N LEU A 39 -2.88 -12.39 4.35
CA LEU A 39 -2.52 -10.97 4.38
C LEU A 39 -1.70 -10.60 3.14
N LYS A 40 -1.92 -9.39 2.64
CA LYS A 40 -1.11 -8.79 1.59
C LYS A 40 -0.10 -7.81 2.18
N GLY A 41 1.00 -7.64 1.47
CA GLY A 41 2.13 -6.81 1.91
C GLY A 41 2.78 -6.13 0.72
N THR A 42 3.44 -5.01 1.01
CA THR A 42 4.23 -4.21 0.07
C THR A 42 5.67 -4.15 0.56
N PHE A 43 6.61 -4.63 -0.22
CA PHE A 43 8.01 -4.71 0.17
C PHE A 43 8.82 -3.67 -0.61
N HIS A 44 9.33 -2.66 0.08
CA HIS A 44 10.17 -1.63 -0.50
C HIS A 44 11.62 -2.11 -0.47
N LEU A 45 12.16 -2.43 -1.64
CA LEU A 45 13.46 -3.07 -1.76
C LEU A 45 14.51 -2.09 -2.25
N ASN A 46 15.75 -2.30 -1.81
CA ASN A 46 16.93 -1.62 -2.33
C ASN A 46 17.66 -2.56 -3.27
N SER A 47 17.60 -2.30 -4.58
CA SER A 47 18.28 -3.10 -5.60
C SER A 47 19.78 -3.22 -5.37
N GLY A 48 20.43 -2.17 -4.85
CA GLY A 48 21.86 -2.17 -4.52
C GLY A 48 22.24 -3.08 -3.35
N PHE A 49 21.28 -3.49 -2.52
CA PHE A 49 21.53 -4.37 -1.37
C PHE A 49 21.25 -5.85 -1.64
N LEU A 50 20.56 -6.17 -2.73
CA LEU A 50 20.22 -7.56 -3.06
C LEU A 50 21.48 -8.42 -3.23
N GLY A 51 21.54 -9.52 -2.47
CA GLY A 51 22.65 -10.46 -2.46
C GLY A 51 23.78 -10.13 -1.47
N ASN A 52 23.72 -9.00 -0.78
CA ASN A 52 24.63 -8.70 0.33
C ASN A 52 24.30 -9.55 1.57
N GLU A 53 25.25 -9.65 2.50
CA GLU A 53 25.05 -10.37 3.76
C GLU A 53 23.87 -9.79 4.56
N GLY A 54 22.92 -10.65 4.94
CA GLY A 54 21.69 -10.26 5.64
C GLY A 54 20.55 -9.74 4.74
N TYR A 55 20.71 -9.80 3.42
CA TYR A 55 19.68 -9.41 2.44
C TYR A 55 19.21 -10.61 1.61
N ILE A 56 18.02 -10.48 1.02
CA ILE A 56 17.54 -11.45 0.02
C ILE A 56 18.34 -11.31 -1.29
N THR A 57 18.31 -12.33 -2.13
CA THR A 57 19.00 -12.35 -3.43
C THR A 57 18.06 -11.93 -4.56
N ALA A 58 18.59 -11.31 -5.61
CA ALA A 58 17.79 -10.92 -6.77
C ALA A 58 17.03 -12.11 -7.40
N SER A 59 17.63 -13.30 -7.41
CA SER A 59 17.03 -14.50 -8.00
C SER A 59 15.76 -15.00 -7.27
N GLU A 60 15.56 -14.64 -6.00
CA GLU A 60 14.39 -15.11 -5.25
C GLU A 60 13.24 -14.10 -5.21
N VAL A 61 13.49 -12.81 -5.49
CA VAL A 61 12.54 -11.69 -5.36
C VAL A 61 11.17 -12.03 -5.98
N ALA A 62 11.14 -12.44 -7.24
CA ALA A 62 9.89 -12.73 -7.95
C ALA A 62 9.05 -13.83 -7.28
N SER A 63 9.73 -14.91 -6.86
CA SER A 63 9.07 -16.05 -6.22
C SER A 63 8.69 -15.78 -4.77
N LEU A 64 9.52 -15.03 -4.05
CA LEU A 64 9.31 -14.70 -2.64
C LEU A 64 8.09 -13.80 -2.50
N PHE A 65 7.97 -12.75 -3.32
CA PHE A 65 6.89 -11.78 -3.21
C PHE A 65 5.67 -12.09 -4.08
N GLN A 66 5.50 -13.34 -4.51
CA GLN A 66 4.30 -13.74 -5.25
C GLN A 66 3.04 -13.49 -4.40
N GLY A 67 2.10 -12.70 -4.93
CA GLY A 67 0.87 -12.30 -4.22
C GLY A 67 1.05 -11.05 -3.33
N HIS A 68 2.26 -10.53 -3.23
CA HIS A 68 2.63 -9.28 -2.59
C HIS A 68 3.09 -8.26 -3.65
N GLU A 69 3.34 -7.04 -3.22
CA GLU A 69 3.90 -5.99 -4.06
C GLU A 69 5.39 -5.81 -3.78
N VAL A 70 6.19 -5.65 -4.83
CA VAL A 70 7.54 -5.11 -4.78
C VAL A 70 7.49 -3.64 -5.17
N SER A 71 8.14 -2.82 -4.35
CA SER A 71 8.12 -1.37 -4.39
C SER A 71 9.55 -0.84 -4.28
N ALA A 72 9.80 0.38 -4.74
CA ALA A 72 11.15 0.95 -4.74
C ALA A 72 11.54 1.46 -3.34
N HIS A 73 12.83 1.34 -3.00
CA HIS A 73 13.41 1.99 -1.82
C HIS A 73 14.73 2.70 -2.13
N THR A 74 15.01 3.00 -3.40
CA THR A 74 16.28 3.55 -3.93
C THR A 74 17.40 2.52 -3.96
N VAL A 75 18.45 2.77 -4.75
CA VAL A 75 19.54 1.80 -4.94
C VAL A 75 20.33 1.64 -3.65
N ASP A 76 20.83 2.75 -3.11
CA ASP A 76 21.84 2.76 -2.03
C ASP A 76 21.30 3.33 -0.70
N HIS A 77 19.99 3.57 -0.61
CA HIS A 77 19.33 4.13 0.58
C HIS A 77 19.94 5.47 1.07
N PRO A 78 20.03 6.54 0.23
CA PRO A 78 20.57 7.84 0.66
C PRO A 78 19.52 8.76 1.26
N PHE A 79 19.96 9.78 2.00
CA PHE A 79 19.10 10.91 2.41
C PHE A 79 18.72 11.77 1.19
N LEU A 80 17.51 11.58 0.67
CA LEU A 80 17.08 12.19 -0.60
C LEU A 80 16.99 13.72 -0.54
N GLU A 81 16.61 14.29 0.60
CA GLU A 81 16.40 15.73 0.80
C GLU A 81 17.69 16.56 0.78
N ILE A 82 18.83 15.93 1.04
CA ILE A 82 20.17 16.55 0.96
C ILE A 82 20.99 16.05 -0.23
N SER A 83 20.41 15.19 -1.08
CA SER A 83 21.06 14.68 -2.27
C SER A 83 20.88 15.63 -3.47
N PRO A 84 21.87 15.74 -4.38
CA PRO A 84 21.68 16.43 -5.66
C PRO A 84 20.49 15.85 -6.45
N LYS A 85 19.73 16.70 -7.15
CA LYS A 85 18.49 16.27 -7.81
C LYS A 85 18.71 15.18 -8.85
N ASP A 86 19.79 15.28 -9.61
CA ASP A 86 20.20 14.29 -10.61
C ASP A 86 20.56 12.94 -9.95
N HIS A 87 21.12 12.96 -8.74
CA HIS A 87 21.35 11.75 -7.95
C HIS A 87 20.01 11.15 -7.49
N VAL A 88 19.08 11.95 -6.95
CA VAL A 88 17.73 11.49 -6.56
C VAL A 88 17.01 10.80 -7.73
N VAL A 89 17.07 11.41 -8.92
CA VAL A 89 16.49 10.83 -10.14
C VAL A 89 17.14 9.49 -10.49
N ARG A 90 18.47 9.41 -10.46
CA ARG A 90 19.21 8.18 -10.75
C ARG A 90 18.88 7.08 -9.75
N GLU A 91 18.91 7.37 -8.45
CA GLU A 91 18.60 6.44 -7.37
C GLU A 91 17.22 5.80 -7.52
N ILE A 92 16.21 6.60 -7.87
CA ILE A 92 14.85 6.08 -8.02
C ILE A 92 14.69 5.30 -9.31
N LEU A 93 15.20 5.81 -10.44
CA LEU A 93 15.03 5.15 -11.73
C LEU A 93 15.79 3.83 -11.83
N GLN A 94 17.04 3.80 -11.38
CA GLN A 94 17.84 2.57 -11.44
C GLN A 94 17.28 1.48 -10.53
N ASP A 95 16.76 1.86 -9.37
CA ASP A 95 16.11 0.92 -8.46
C ASP A 95 14.84 0.34 -9.08
N ARG A 96 13.99 1.20 -9.66
CA ARG A 96 12.80 0.75 -10.39
C ARG A 96 13.17 -0.17 -11.56
N GLU A 97 14.10 0.23 -12.42
CA GLU A 97 14.54 -0.58 -13.57
C GLU A 97 14.99 -1.98 -13.13
N ALA A 98 15.86 -2.07 -12.13
CA ALA A 98 16.35 -3.35 -11.62
C ALA A 98 15.22 -4.20 -11.03
N LEU A 99 14.32 -3.63 -10.23
CA LEU A 99 13.21 -4.37 -9.62
C LEU A 99 12.17 -4.81 -10.67
N GLU A 100 11.86 -3.97 -11.66
CA GLU A 100 10.95 -4.27 -12.76
C GLU A 100 11.44 -5.46 -13.61
N GLU A 101 12.75 -5.56 -13.86
CA GLU A 101 13.37 -6.72 -14.52
C GLU A 101 13.16 -8.03 -13.75
N LEU A 102 13.14 -7.96 -12.41
CA LEU A 102 12.94 -9.14 -11.56
C LEU A 102 11.48 -9.57 -11.51
N VAL A 103 10.55 -8.62 -11.38
CA VAL A 103 9.13 -8.94 -11.09
C VAL A 103 8.21 -8.94 -12.31
N GLY A 104 8.65 -8.35 -13.43
CA GLY A 104 7.91 -8.36 -14.69
C GLY A 104 6.68 -7.45 -14.73
N TYR A 105 6.55 -6.50 -13.79
CA TYR A 105 5.51 -5.48 -13.78
C TYR A 105 6.09 -4.10 -13.40
N PRO A 106 5.44 -2.98 -13.77
CA PRO A 106 5.91 -1.65 -13.42
C PRO A 106 5.91 -1.41 -11.91
N VAL A 107 7.06 -0.99 -11.36
CA VAL A 107 7.18 -0.61 -9.95
C VAL A 107 6.76 0.85 -9.82
N ARG A 108 5.65 1.11 -9.11
CA ARG A 108 4.99 2.43 -9.06
C ARG A 108 4.96 3.04 -7.67
N GLY A 109 5.41 2.31 -6.67
CA GLY A 109 5.45 2.77 -5.28
C GLY A 109 6.86 3.01 -4.78
N MET A 110 6.96 3.73 -3.67
CA MET A 110 8.19 3.77 -2.88
C MET A 110 7.95 4.01 -1.38
N SER A 111 9.00 3.87 -0.59
CA SER A 111 9.12 4.49 0.74
C SER A 111 10.37 5.37 0.76
N TYR A 112 10.32 6.45 1.54
CA TYR A 112 11.46 7.38 1.64
C TYR A 112 12.56 6.77 2.53
N PRO A 113 13.80 6.59 2.03
CA PRO A 113 14.93 6.19 2.87
C PRO A 113 15.06 7.12 4.09
N PHE A 114 15.31 6.53 5.26
CA PHE A 114 15.35 7.25 6.55
C PHE A 114 14.08 8.05 6.91
N GLY A 115 12.99 7.91 6.14
CA GLY A 115 11.76 8.69 6.31
C GLY A 115 11.87 10.16 5.92
N THR A 116 12.97 10.58 5.31
CA THR A 116 13.25 11.99 5.02
C THR A 116 12.83 12.36 3.59
N HIS A 117 12.26 13.55 3.44
CA HIS A 117 11.80 14.07 2.15
C HIS A 117 11.74 15.60 2.17
N SER A 118 11.71 16.21 0.99
CA SER A 118 11.45 17.64 0.79
C SER A 118 10.45 17.82 -0.34
N ASP A 119 9.79 18.99 -0.41
CA ASP A 119 8.84 19.29 -1.49
C ASP A 119 9.47 19.10 -2.87
N GLN A 120 10.75 19.45 -3.00
CA GLN A 120 11.50 19.23 -4.23
C GLN A 120 11.63 17.76 -4.60
N VAL A 121 11.88 16.87 -3.64
CA VAL A 121 11.92 15.42 -3.91
C VAL A 121 10.53 14.94 -4.30
N VAL A 122 9.49 15.36 -3.56
CA VAL A 122 8.10 14.93 -3.82
C VAL A 122 7.64 15.35 -5.21
N ASP A 123 7.94 16.58 -5.64
CA ASP A 123 7.55 17.11 -6.95
C ASP A 123 8.18 16.35 -8.13
N LEU A 124 9.33 15.68 -7.92
CA LEU A 124 9.98 14.86 -8.95
C LEU A 124 9.28 13.51 -9.15
N LEU A 125 8.70 12.93 -8.08
CA LEU A 125 8.22 11.55 -8.06
C LEU A 125 7.23 11.19 -9.18
N PRO A 126 6.20 12.01 -9.49
CA PRO A 126 5.26 11.68 -10.57
C PRO A 126 5.95 11.60 -11.95
N GLY A 127 6.92 12.48 -12.20
CA GLY A 127 7.71 12.47 -13.44
C GLY A 127 8.60 11.24 -13.56
N LEU A 128 8.94 10.63 -12.43
CA LEU A 128 9.65 9.36 -12.33
C LEU A 128 8.71 8.16 -12.25
N GLY A 129 7.41 8.34 -12.48
CA GLY A 129 6.43 7.25 -12.49
C GLY A 129 6.03 6.71 -11.12
N ILE A 130 6.41 7.37 -10.03
CA ILE A 130 5.97 7.03 -8.68
C ILE A 130 4.57 7.61 -8.44
N GLU A 131 3.69 6.77 -7.92
CA GLU A 131 2.28 7.07 -7.68
C GLU A 131 1.95 7.23 -6.20
N TYR A 132 2.76 6.64 -5.33
CA TYR A 132 2.68 6.81 -3.89
C TYR A 132 4.07 6.67 -3.25
N ALA A 133 4.26 7.33 -2.11
CA ALA A 133 5.47 7.23 -1.31
C ALA A 133 5.14 7.26 0.18
N ARG A 134 5.54 6.21 0.91
CA ARG A 134 5.29 6.11 2.36
C ARG A 134 6.36 6.84 3.17
N THR A 135 5.89 7.59 4.16
CA THR A 135 6.70 8.27 5.19
C THR A 135 6.74 7.46 6.49
N VAL A 136 7.61 7.82 7.43
CA VAL A 136 7.68 7.15 8.75
C VAL A 136 6.74 7.75 9.81
N ALA A 137 6.04 8.84 9.50
CA ALA A 137 5.16 9.52 10.45
C ALA A 137 3.85 8.74 10.62
N SER A 138 3.66 8.17 11.80
CA SER A 138 2.44 7.43 12.14
C SER A 138 1.38 8.36 12.72
N HIS A 139 0.17 8.34 12.18
CA HIS A 139 -0.91 9.23 12.63
C HIS A 139 -1.93 8.59 13.59
N GLY A 140 -1.84 7.27 13.83
CA GLY A 140 -2.66 6.54 14.81
C GLY A 140 -4.16 6.46 14.49
N GLY A 141 -4.56 6.81 13.26
CA GLY A 141 -5.95 6.83 12.80
C GLY A 141 -6.17 5.93 11.60
N TYR A 142 -7.39 5.97 11.05
CA TYR A 142 -7.78 5.12 9.92
C TYR A 142 -8.28 5.90 8.70
N GLN A 143 -7.93 7.18 8.58
CA GLN A 143 -8.30 7.97 7.41
C GLN A 143 -7.54 7.53 6.17
N MET A 144 -8.16 7.71 5.00
CA MET A 144 -7.44 7.67 3.72
C MET A 144 -6.45 8.84 3.66
N PRO A 145 -5.29 8.69 3.00
CA PRO A 145 -4.34 9.78 2.84
C PRO A 145 -4.93 10.89 1.96
N SER A 146 -4.59 12.14 2.26
CA SER A 146 -4.89 13.29 1.39
C SER A 146 -3.85 13.49 0.29
N ASP A 147 -2.65 12.91 0.46
CA ASP A 147 -1.53 12.96 -0.47
C ASP A 147 -0.84 11.59 -0.46
N PHE A 148 -0.96 10.85 -1.56
CA PHE A 148 -0.32 9.53 -1.68
C PHE A 148 1.20 9.62 -1.77
N LEU A 149 1.78 10.75 -2.16
CA LEU A 149 3.23 10.96 -2.17
C LEU A 149 3.78 11.35 -0.78
N ARG A 150 2.89 11.62 0.18
CA ARG A 150 3.22 11.77 1.60
C ARG A 150 2.29 10.87 2.41
N TRP A 151 2.33 9.58 2.11
CA TRP A 151 1.45 8.62 2.76
C TRP A 151 1.95 8.33 4.18
N HIS A 152 1.26 8.89 5.16
CA HIS A 152 1.46 8.60 6.57
C HIS A 152 0.76 7.28 6.93
N PRO A 153 1.47 6.26 7.45
CA PRO A 153 0.83 5.04 7.92
C PRO A 153 0.02 5.27 9.20
N THR A 154 -0.87 4.33 9.51
CA THR A 154 -1.58 4.30 10.79
C THR A 154 -0.58 4.11 11.93
N CYS A 155 0.28 3.10 11.84
CA CYS A 155 1.22 2.76 12.90
C CYS A 155 2.44 1.97 12.41
N HIS A 156 3.46 1.93 13.25
CA HIS A 156 4.53 0.95 13.16
C HIS A 156 4.06 -0.44 13.64
N HIS A 157 4.71 -1.52 13.20
CA HIS A 157 4.31 -2.90 13.54
C HIS A 157 4.31 -3.16 15.06
N LYS A 158 5.15 -2.46 15.82
CA LYS A 158 5.20 -2.54 17.28
C LYS A 158 3.86 -2.20 17.97
N SER A 159 2.98 -1.47 17.30
CA SER A 159 1.63 -1.13 17.81
C SER A 159 0.51 -1.82 17.03
N MET A 160 0.82 -2.78 16.15
CA MET A 160 -0.17 -3.32 15.21
C MET A 160 -1.31 -4.08 15.90
N VAL A 161 -1.03 -4.77 17.02
CA VAL A 161 -2.04 -5.56 17.75
C VAL A 161 -3.09 -4.65 18.37
N GLU A 162 -2.68 -3.55 19.01
CA GLU A 162 -3.59 -2.54 19.56
C GLU A 162 -4.42 -1.89 18.44
N GLN A 163 -3.75 -1.52 17.35
CA GLN A 163 -4.39 -0.82 16.24
C GLN A 163 -5.39 -1.69 15.48
N VAL A 164 -5.11 -2.98 15.30
CA VAL A 164 -6.05 -3.89 14.64
C VAL A 164 -7.24 -4.22 15.53
N ASP A 165 -7.05 -4.29 16.85
CA ASP A 165 -8.15 -4.47 17.80
C ASP A 165 -9.16 -3.32 17.72
N ALA A 166 -8.67 -2.08 17.77
CA ALA A 166 -9.51 -0.90 17.61
C ALA A 166 -10.12 -0.81 16.20
N PHE A 167 -9.37 -1.17 15.15
CA PHE A 167 -9.86 -1.13 13.77
C PHE A 167 -11.00 -2.12 13.51
N VAL A 168 -10.86 -3.34 14.03
CA VAL A 168 -11.89 -4.38 13.95
C VAL A 168 -13.19 -3.92 14.60
N GLN A 169 -13.09 -3.26 15.76
CA GLN A 169 -14.23 -2.77 16.54
C GLN A 169 -14.75 -1.41 16.04
N LEU A 170 -14.09 -0.79 15.06
CA LEU A 170 -14.47 0.51 14.54
C LEU A 170 -15.89 0.49 13.97
N GLU A 171 -16.82 1.12 14.68
CA GLU A 171 -18.16 1.45 14.21
C GLU A 171 -18.18 2.84 13.60
N GLN A 172 -18.63 2.94 12.35
CA GLN A 172 -18.70 4.21 11.66
C GLN A 172 -20.12 4.75 11.68
N ARG A 173 -20.35 5.83 12.43
CA ARG A 173 -21.65 6.54 12.44
C ARG A 173 -22.05 7.06 11.06
N PHE A 174 -21.07 7.47 10.27
CA PHE A 174 -21.23 7.87 8.87
C PHE A 174 -20.30 7.04 8.02
N SER A 175 -20.86 6.44 6.97
CA SER A 175 -20.13 5.62 6.02
C SER A 175 -18.93 6.37 5.43
N ARG A 176 -17.72 5.84 5.67
CA ARG A 176 -16.46 6.33 5.10
C ARG A 176 -15.51 5.16 4.87
N MET A 177 -14.58 5.33 3.94
CA MET A 177 -13.46 4.41 3.85
C MET A 177 -12.55 4.58 5.07
N ALA A 178 -12.22 3.46 5.70
CA ALA A 178 -11.23 3.38 6.76
C ALA A 178 -10.10 2.44 6.36
N LEU A 179 -8.87 2.88 6.55
CA LEU A 179 -7.66 2.15 6.19
C LEU A 179 -6.79 1.93 7.43
N LEU A 180 -6.45 0.68 7.70
CA LEU A 180 -5.35 0.34 8.60
C LEU A 180 -4.10 0.11 7.77
N TYR A 181 -3.12 1.01 7.90
CA TYR A 181 -1.82 0.88 7.25
C TYR A 181 -0.71 0.69 8.28
N VAL A 182 -0.14 -0.52 8.34
CA VAL A 182 1.00 -0.85 9.22
C VAL A 182 2.29 -0.88 8.44
N TRP A 183 3.36 -0.32 8.99
CA TRP A 183 4.70 -0.41 8.41
C TRP A 183 5.75 -0.91 9.41
N GLY A 184 6.91 -1.35 8.93
CA GLY A 184 8.09 -1.60 9.75
C GLY A 184 9.19 -2.34 8.99
N HIS A 185 10.11 -2.98 9.71
CA HIS A 185 11.14 -3.81 9.08
C HIS A 185 11.08 -5.23 9.62
N SER A 186 11.29 -6.22 8.76
CA SER A 186 11.23 -7.63 9.17
C SER A 186 12.33 -8.02 10.17
N TYR A 187 13.49 -7.35 10.09
CA TYR A 187 14.60 -7.59 11.01
C TYR A 187 14.29 -7.15 12.46
N GLU A 188 13.38 -6.19 12.65
CA GLU A 188 12.99 -5.76 13.98
C GLU A 188 12.25 -6.86 14.75
N PHE A 189 11.49 -7.73 14.07
CA PHE A 189 10.84 -8.85 14.74
C PHE A 189 11.83 -9.83 15.36
N GLU A 190 12.96 -10.05 14.68
CA GLU A 190 14.03 -10.88 15.21
C GLU A 190 14.81 -10.15 16.30
N ASN A 191 15.18 -8.89 16.08
CA ASN A 191 15.92 -8.13 17.09
C ASN A 191 15.16 -7.99 18.41
N ASP A 192 13.86 -7.71 18.32
CA ASP A 192 12.98 -7.53 19.48
C ASP A 192 12.38 -8.85 19.99
N GLN A 193 12.65 -9.97 19.31
CA GLN A 193 12.14 -11.32 19.61
C GLN A 193 10.61 -11.34 19.77
N ASN A 194 9.89 -10.69 18.85
CA ASN A 194 8.45 -10.43 18.96
C ASN A 194 7.63 -10.87 17.73
N TRP A 195 8.06 -11.93 17.02
CA TRP A 195 7.36 -12.49 15.87
C TRP A 195 5.89 -12.85 16.14
N GLU A 196 5.53 -13.13 17.40
CA GLU A 196 4.15 -13.38 17.83
C GLU A 196 3.19 -12.21 17.56
N LEU A 197 3.70 -10.99 17.34
CA LEU A 197 2.87 -9.84 16.97
C LEU A 197 2.17 -10.07 15.63
N ILE A 198 2.84 -10.69 14.65
CA ILE A 198 2.24 -11.01 13.34
C ILE A 198 1.18 -12.10 13.50
N GLU A 199 1.43 -13.10 14.34
CA GLU A 199 0.47 -14.18 14.62
C GLU A 199 -0.80 -13.60 15.27
N GLN A 200 -0.65 -12.81 16.34
CA GLN A 200 -1.76 -12.15 17.02
C GLN A 200 -2.55 -11.22 16.10
N PHE A 201 -1.84 -10.46 15.25
CA PHE A 201 -2.48 -9.60 14.26
C PHE A 201 -3.26 -10.43 13.24
N GLY A 202 -2.66 -11.48 12.69
CA GLY A 202 -3.26 -12.39 11.73
C GLY A 202 -4.51 -13.06 12.27
N GLU A 203 -4.47 -13.62 13.48
CA GLU A 203 -5.64 -14.26 14.11
C GLU A 203 -6.84 -13.31 14.28
N LYS A 204 -6.60 -12.01 14.49
CA LYS A 204 -7.69 -11.02 14.64
C LYS A 204 -8.43 -10.71 13.34
N VAL A 205 -7.80 -10.97 12.19
CA VAL A 205 -8.34 -10.60 10.87
C VAL A 205 -8.53 -11.79 9.92
N LYS A 206 -8.00 -12.96 10.25
CA LYS A 206 -8.12 -14.18 9.45
C LYS A 206 -9.59 -14.51 9.18
N GLY A 207 -9.91 -14.77 7.92
CA GLY A 207 -11.25 -15.19 7.49
C GLY A 207 -12.31 -14.09 7.50
N ARG A 208 -11.95 -12.84 7.82
CA ARG A 208 -12.87 -11.70 7.75
C ARG A 208 -13.18 -11.33 6.32
N THR A 209 -14.46 -11.10 6.05
CA THR A 209 -14.98 -10.66 4.75
C THR A 209 -15.43 -9.20 4.77
N ASP A 210 -15.43 -8.55 5.94
CA ASP A 210 -15.76 -7.14 6.15
C ASP A 210 -14.55 -6.20 5.95
N ILE A 211 -13.38 -6.74 5.59
CA ILE A 211 -12.13 -6.00 5.36
C ILE A 211 -11.54 -6.42 4.01
N TRP A 212 -11.13 -5.43 3.22
CA TRP A 212 -10.35 -5.65 2.00
C TRP A 212 -8.85 -5.69 2.31
N PHE A 213 -8.21 -6.83 2.10
CA PHE A 213 -6.75 -6.99 2.20
C PHE A 213 -6.09 -6.67 0.87
N ALA A 214 -5.22 -5.67 0.85
CA ALA A 214 -4.68 -5.11 -0.38
C ALA A 214 -3.20 -4.72 -0.23
N THR A 215 -2.45 -4.73 -1.32
CA THR A 215 -1.16 -4.03 -1.36
C THR A 215 -1.37 -2.51 -1.49
N ASN A 216 -0.30 -1.73 -1.34
CA ASN A 216 -0.39 -0.28 -1.50
C ASN A 216 -0.77 0.13 -2.93
N ALA A 217 -0.17 -0.49 -3.95
CA ALA A 217 -0.53 -0.28 -5.36
C ALA A 217 -1.98 -0.64 -5.65
N GLU A 218 -2.52 -1.72 -5.07
CA GLU A 218 -3.93 -2.08 -5.25
C GLU A 218 -4.87 -0.99 -4.69
N ILE A 219 -4.56 -0.44 -3.52
CA ILE A 219 -5.31 0.68 -2.94
C ILE A 219 -5.21 1.91 -3.83
N VAL A 220 -4.01 2.29 -4.26
CA VAL A 220 -3.79 3.48 -5.10
C VAL A 220 -4.49 3.35 -6.45
N ALA A 221 -4.38 2.18 -7.09
CA ALA A 221 -5.06 1.90 -8.35
C ALA A 221 -6.59 1.97 -8.20
N TYR A 222 -7.12 1.44 -7.10
CA TYR A 222 -8.56 1.50 -6.81
C TYR A 222 -9.06 2.94 -6.59
N MET A 223 -8.31 3.76 -5.83
CA MET A 223 -8.66 5.15 -5.62
C MET A 223 -8.62 5.95 -6.93
N LYS A 224 -7.62 5.70 -7.78
CA LYS A 224 -7.56 6.30 -9.12
C LYS A 224 -8.73 5.87 -10.01
N ALA A 225 -9.16 4.61 -9.94
CA ALA A 225 -10.32 4.13 -10.68
C ALA A 225 -11.61 4.83 -10.23
N LEU A 226 -11.78 5.09 -8.93
CA LEU A 226 -12.89 5.88 -8.40
C LEU A 226 -12.86 7.32 -8.89
N ASP A 227 -11.70 7.97 -8.87
CA ASP A 227 -11.53 9.36 -9.32
C ASP A 227 -11.80 9.53 -10.83
N GLN A 228 -11.65 8.46 -11.61
CA GLN A 228 -11.91 8.45 -13.05
C GLN A 228 -13.39 8.25 -13.43
N LEU A 229 -14.27 7.95 -12.46
CA LEU A 229 -15.70 7.81 -12.73
C LEU A 229 -16.27 9.07 -13.35
N ARG A 230 -17.14 8.90 -14.36
CA ARG A 230 -17.83 10.02 -15.02
C ARG A 230 -19.32 9.90 -14.78
N LEU A 231 -19.89 10.90 -14.12
CA LEU A 231 -21.29 10.91 -13.73
C LEU A 231 -22.08 11.87 -14.63
N SER A 232 -23.30 11.48 -15.02
CA SER A 232 -24.24 12.43 -15.61
C SER A 232 -24.59 13.54 -14.61
N ALA A 233 -25.00 14.71 -15.09
CA ALA A 233 -25.34 15.86 -14.23
C ALA A 233 -26.45 15.58 -13.19
N ASN A 234 -27.35 14.61 -13.49
CA ASN A 234 -28.40 14.16 -12.56
C ASN A 234 -28.00 12.93 -11.72
N CYS A 235 -26.76 12.47 -11.89
CA CYS A 235 -26.12 11.31 -11.28
C CYS A 235 -26.70 9.92 -11.63
N ARG A 236 -27.69 9.81 -12.53
CA ARG A 236 -28.36 8.53 -12.86
C ARG A 236 -27.60 7.63 -13.84
N ILE A 237 -26.51 8.13 -14.41
CA ILE A 237 -25.64 7.39 -15.33
C ILE A 237 -24.23 7.54 -14.83
N ILE A 238 -23.54 6.42 -14.64
CA ILE A 238 -22.15 6.38 -14.23
C ILE A 238 -21.38 5.56 -15.26
N GLU A 239 -20.36 6.17 -15.86
CA GLU A 239 -19.37 5.48 -16.70
C GLU A 239 -18.13 5.19 -15.83
N ASN A 240 -17.72 3.92 -15.80
CA ASN A 240 -16.41 3.51 -15.30
C ASN A 240 -15.49 3.22 -16.49
N PRO A 241 -14.58 4.15 -16.84
CA PRO A 241 -13.65 3.95 -17.95
C PRO A 241 -12.44 3.09 -17.57
N SER A 242 -12.27 2.73 -16.30
CA SER A 242 -11.11 1.99 -15.81
C SER A 242 -11.24 0.48 -16.05
N ALA A 243 -10.12 -0.24 -15.91
CA ALA A 243 -10.08 -1.70 -15.95
C ALA A 243 -10.42 -2.36 -14.60
N ILE A 244 -10.87 -1.58 -13.60
CA ILE A 244 -11.14 -2.05 -12.23
C ILE A 244 -12.62 -1.82 -11.93
N SER A 245 -13.35 -2.85 -11.50
CA SER A 245 -14.70 -2.65 -10.93
C SER A 245 -14.59 -1.79 -9.68
N VAL A 246 -15.49 -0.82 -9.53
CA VAL A 246 -15.52 0.04 -8.33
C VAL A 246 -16.87 -0.03 -7.65
N TRP A 247 -16.89 0.25 -6.35
CA TRP A 247 -18.10 0.21 -5.54
C TRP A 247 -18.35 1.58 -4.95
N LEU A 248 -19.62 1.95 -4.84
CA LEU A 248 -20.05 3.22 -4.25
C LEU A 248 -21.41 3.06 -3.58
N SER A 249 -21.81 4.07 -2.80
CA SER A 249 -23.17 4.14 -2.30
C SER A 249 -24.02 5.09 -3.15
N ALA A 250 -25.20 4.66 -3.60
CA ALA A 250 -26.22 5.52 -4.19
C ALA A 250 -27.52 5.44 -3.38
N GLU A 251 -27.97 6.58 -2.85
CA GLU A 251 -29.12 6.65 -1.94
C GLU A 251 -29.05 5.70 -0.72
N GLY A 252 -27.84 5.30 -0.33
CA GLY A 252 -27.59 4.39 0.81
C GLY A 252 -27.31 2.95 0.40
N GLU A 253 -27.67 2.55 -0.81
CA GLU A 253 -27.43 1.20 -1.33
C GLU A 253 -26.05 1.07 -1.96
N VAL A 254 -25.41 -0.08 -1.75
CA VAL A 254 -24.13 -0.41 -2.35
C VAL A 254 -24.33 -0.82 -3.80
N ILE A 255 -23.61 -0.20 -4.71
CA ILE A 255 -23.67 -0.49 -6.15
C ILE A 255 -22.25 -0.76 -6.67
N GLU A 256 -22.10 -1.83 -7.43
CA GLU A 256 -20.92 -2.07 -8.26
C GLU A 256 -21.08 -1.34 -9.60
N ILE A 257 -20.02 -0.64 -10.02
CA ILE A 257 -19.87 -0.11 -11.37
C ILE A 257 -18.76 -0.92 -12.05
N PRO A 258 -19.11 -1.93 -12.87
CA PRO A 258 -18.12 -2.84 -13.43
C PRO A 258 -17.10 -2.14 -14.33
N ALA A 259 -15.90 -2.70 -14.45
CA ALA A 259 -14.83 -2.20 -15.30
C ALA A 259 -15.30 -1.97 -16.75
N GLY A 260 -14.99 -0.82 -17.32
CA GLY A 260 -15.31 -0.47 -18.71
C GLY A 260 -16.81 -0.34 -19.04
N GLN A 261 -17.69 -0.25 -18.03
CA GLN A 261 -19.14 -0.24 -18.23
C GLN A 261 -19.78 1.13 -17.95
N ILE A 262 -20.96 1.33 -18.55
CA ILE A 262 -21.89 2.40 -18.20
C ILE A 262 -23.08 1.77 -17.47
N VAL A 263 -23.31 2.20 -16.23
CA VAL A 263 -24.41 1.73 -15.39
C VAL A 263 -25.45 2.83 -15.26
N ARG A 264 -26.73 2.45 -15.35
CA ARG A 264 -27.87 3.33 -15.08
C ARG A 264 -28.49 2.93 -13.74
N ILE A 265 -28.66 3.92 -12.87
CA ILE A 265 -29.15 3.74 -11.49
C ILE A 265 -30.27 4.74 -11.17
#